data_AF-A0A958STS5-F1
#
_entry.id   AF-A0A958STS5-F1
#
_cell.length_a   1.000
_cell.length_b   1.000
_cell.length_c   1.000
_cell.angle_alpha   90.00
_cell.angle_beta   90.00
_cell.angle_gamma   90.00
#
_symmetry.space_group_name_H-M   'P 1'
#
loop_
_entity.id
_entity.type
_entity.pdbx_description
1 polymer ?
#
loop_
_entity_poly.entity_id
_entity_poly.type
_entity_poly.pdbx_seq_one_letter_code
_entity_poly.pdbx_strand_id
1 'polypeptide(L)'
;LKDEKSSPQYQLQKYYPKIFSSIKRKQFEVMQQCVTRNLERGIKLGLYRKDLNVSIISRIYFNNMVSLKDKELFPLQNHSMNTLMNTYLEYHLRGICTPKGAEILTQILKENPLNQ
;
A
#
# COMPACT_ATOMS: atom_id res chain seq x y z
N LEU A 1 4.31 -22.91 -14.33
CA LEU A 1 4.64 -21.80 -15.24
C LEU A 1 3.44 -21.56 -16.15
N LYS A 2 2.59 -20.57 -15.86
CA LYS A 2 1.55 -20.10 -16.79
C LYS A 2 1.83 -18.62 -17.03
N ASP A 3 2.14 -18.28 -18.27
CA ASP A 3 2.39 -16.92 -18.74
C ASP A 3 1.31 -15.92 -18.27
N GLU A 4 1.75 -14.76 -17.79
CA GLU A 4 0.91 -13.73 -17.17
C GLU A 4 0.08 -12.90 -18.13
N LYS A 5 0.19 -13.14 -19.44
CA LYS A 5 -0.90 -12.81 -20.38
C LYS A 5 -2.24 -13.43 -19.94
N SER A 6 -2.19 -14.44 -19.06
CA SER A 6 -3.34 -15.13 -18.49
C SER A 6 -3.81 -14.58 -17.11
N SER A 7 -3.11 -13.62 -16.48
CA SER A 7 -3.57 -13.01 -15.21
C SER A 7 -4.95 -12.35 -15.39
N PRO A 8 -5.97 -12.67 -14.56
CA PRO A 8 -7.31 -12.11 -14.71
C PRO A 8 -7.32 -10.57 -14.70
N GLN A 9 -6.49 -9.95 -13.86
CA GLN A 9 -6.42 -8.49 -13.75
C GLN A 9 -5.74 -7.87 -14.98
N TYR A 10 -4.67 -8.49 -15.49
CA TYR A 10 -3.98 -8.03 -16.69
C TYR A 10 -4.88 -8.15 -17.93
N GLN A 11 -5.57 -9.28 -18.09
CA GLN A 11 -6.56 -9.48 -19.15
C GLN A 11 -7.72 -8.49 -19.05
N LEU A 12 -8.22 -8.25 -17.84
CA LEU A 12 -9.32 -7.31 -17.62
C LEU A 12 -8.90 -5.86 -17.95
N GLN A 13 -7.69 -5.46 -17.59
CA GLN A 13 -7.15 -4.15 -17.96
C GLN A 13 -6.99 -4.00 -19.47
N LYS A 14 -6.45 -5.01 -20.14
CA LYS A 14 -6.15 -4.98 -21.58
C LYS A 14 -7.40 -5.05 -22.46
N TYR A 15 -8.33 -5.95 -22.15
CA TYR A 15 -9.48 -6.25 -23.01
C TYR A 15 -10.79 -5.58 -22.55
N TYR A 16 -10.90 -5.20 -21.27
CA TYR A 16 -12.12 -4.61 -20.71
C TYR A 16 -11.84 -3.33 -19.89
N PRO A 17 -11.24 -2.28 -20.49
CA PRO A 17 -10.74 -1.11 -19.76
C PRO A 17 -11.82 -0.33 -19.00
N LYS A 18 -13.07 -0.31 -19.49
CA LYS A 18 -14.21 0.31 -18.78
C LYS A 18 -14.54 -0.43 -17.48
N ILE A 19 -14.58 -1.76 -17.51
CA ILE A 19 -14.85 -2.60 -16.34
C ILE A 19 -13.69 -2.48 -15.34
N PHE A 20 -12.46 -2.57 -15.84
CA PHE A 20 -11.26 -2.38 -15.03
C PHE A 20 -11.26 -1.02 -14.30
N SER A 21 -11.59 0.06 -15.01
CA SER A 21 -11.68 1.40 -14.42
C SER A 21 -12.76 1.50 -13.33
N SER A 22 -13.91 0.86 -13.53
CA SER A 22 -14.98 0.79 -12.52
C SER A 22 -14.53 0.05 -11.26
N ILE A 23 -13.83 -1.08 -11.42
CA ILE A 23 -13.27 -1.86 -10.30
C ILE A 23 -12.19 -1.07 -9.57
N LYS A 24 -11.26 -0.44 -10.31
CA LYS A 24 -10.20 0.40 -9.74
C LYS A 24 -10.79 1.55 -8.92
N ARG A 25 -11.85 2.19 -9.42
CA ARG A 25 -12.57 3.24 -8.70
C ARG A 25 -13.20 2.74 -7.39
N LYS A 26 -13.89 1.58 -7.41
CA LYS A 26 -14.45 0.98 -6.19
C LYS A 26 -13.36 0.62 -5.17
N GLN A 27 -12.23 0.06 -5.63
CA GLN A 27 -11.08 -0.23 -4.78
C GLN A 27 -10.51 1.05 -4.16
N PHE A 28 -10.40 2.12 -4.95
CA PHE A 28 -9.98 3.43 -4.47
C PHE A 28 -10.93 3.95 -3.39
N GLU A 29 -12.24 3.97 -3.63
CA GLU A 29 -13.23 4.49 -2.67
C GLU A 29 -13.16 3.76 -1.32
N VAL A 30 -13.11 2.43 -1.32
CA VAL A 30 -13.02 1.62 -0.09
C VAL A 30 -11.68 1.85 0.64
N MET A 31 -10.56 1.80 -0.08
CA MET A 31 -9.24 1.96 0.52
C MET A 31 -9.02 3.38 1.04
N GLN A 32 -9.45 4.38 0.26
CA GLN A 32 -9.35 5.80 0.62
C GLN A 32 -10.04 6.07 1.95
N GLN A 33 -11.25 5.54 2.16
CA GLN A 33 -11.96 5.69 3.43
C GLN A 33 -11.23 5.02 4.60
N CYS A 34 -10.72 3.81 4.39
CA CYS A 34 -10.01 3.07 5.44
C CYS A 34 -8.72 3.79 5.87
N VAL A 35 -7.90 4.18 4.88
CA VAL A 35 -6.61 4.84 5.11
C VAL A 35 -6.80 6.22 5.72
N THR A 36 -7.79 6.99 5.26
CA THR A 36 -8.12 8.30 5.85
C THR A 36 -8.42 8.17 7.35
N ARG A 37 -9.32 7.25 7.73
CA ARG A 37 -9.66 7.01 9.14
C ARG A 37 -8.46 6.54 9.95
N ASN A 38 -7.60 5.70 9.37
CA ASN A 38 -6.37 5.25 10.04
C ASN A 38 -5.42 6.42 10.31
N LEU A 39 -5.19 7.28 9.30
CA LEU A 39 -4.33 8.46 9.43
C LEU A 39 -4.86 9.44 10.49
N GLU A 40 -6.15 9.78 10.43
CA GLU A 40 -6.80 10.67 11.41
C GLU A 40 -6.69 10.11 12.83
N ARG A 41 -6.95 8.81 13.01
CA ARG A 41 -6.80 8.15 14.30
C ARG A 41 -5.36 8.18 14.80
N GLY A 42 -4.39 7.87 13.95
CA GLY A 42 -2.98 7.87 14.33
C GLY A 42 -2.46 9.27 14.67
N ILE A 43 -2.95 10.32 14.00
CA ILE A 43 -2.70 11.72 14.38
C ILE A 43 -3.27 12.01 15.77
N LYS A 44 -4.53 11.64 16.02
CA LYS A 44 -5.20 11.83 17.32
C LYS A 44 -4.47 11.11 18.47
N LEU A 45 -3.87 9.95 18.20
CA LEU A 45 -3.09 9.17 19.17
C LEU A 45 -1.64 9.65 19.34
N GLY A 46 -1.20 10.64 18.55
CA GLY A 46 0.18 11.13 18.52
C GLY A 46 1.18 10.14 17.91
N LEU A 47 0.69 9.15 17.15
CA LEU A 47 1.50 8.13 16.47
C LEU A 47 1.97 8.59 15.10
N TYR A 48 1.16 9.41 14.41
CA TYR A 48 1.49 10.00 13.12
C TYR A 48 1.67 11.52 13.22
N ARG A 49 2.46 12.10 12.32
CA ARG A 49 2.78 13.53 12.32
C ARG A 49 1.51 14.39 12.19
N LYS A 50 1.42 15.47 12.96
CA LYS A 50 0.22 16.33 13.03
C LYS A 50 0.00 17.20 11.79
N ASP A 51 1.04 17.42 11.01
CA ASP A 51 1.08 18.26 9.81
C ASP A 51 0.83 17.47 8.51
N LEU A 52 0.43 16.20 8.61
CA LEU A 52 0.11 15.39 7.43
C LEU A 52 -1.12 15.93 6.70
N ASN A 53 -0.98 16.14 5.39
CA ASN A 53 -2.14 16.31 4.53
C ASN A 53 -2.78 14.93 4.26
N VAL A 54 -3.78 14.58 5.07
CA VAL A 54 -4.43 13.26 5.04
C VAL A 54 -4.94 12.89 3.63
N SER A 55 -5.54 13.84 2.91
CA SER A 55 -6.06 13.63 1.55
C SER A 55 -4.97 13.25 0.55
N ILE A 56 -3.80 13.89 0.63
CA ILE A 56 -2.66 13.60 -0.25
C ILE A 56 -2.02 12.27 0.15
N ILE A 57 -1.75 12.06 1.44
CA ILE A 57 -1.03 10.88 1.93
C ILE A 57 -1.83 9.59 1.66
N SER A 58 -3.14 9.60 1.82
CA SER A 58 -3.97 8.44 1.52
C SER A 58 -3.98 8.08 0.03
N ARG A 59 -3.94 9.08 -0.86
CA ARG A 59 -3.84 8.89 -2.33
C ARG A 59 -2.47 8.36 -2.73
N ILE A 60 -1.40 8.86 -2.12
CA ILE A 60 -0.05 8.34 -2.29
C ILE A 60 0.00 6.88 -1.85
N TYR A 61 -0.64 6.54 -0.73
CA TYR A 61 -0.73 5.16 -0.27
C TYR A 61 -1.40 4.24 -1.28
N PHE A 62 -2.61 4.61 -1.72
CA PHE A 62 -3.33 3.83 -2.73
C PHE A 62 -2.54 3.67 -4.04
N ASN A 63 -1.94 4.76 -4.54
CA ASN A 63 -1.21 4.71 -5.80
C ASN A 63 -0.02 3.76 -5.72
N ASN A 64 0.80 3.85 -4.66
CA ASN A 64 1.92 2.93 -4.48
C ASN A 64 1.47 1.48 -4.32
N MET A 65 0.38 1.21 -3.58
CA MET A 65 -0.18 -0.14 -3.46
C MET A 65 -0.61 -0.75 -4.80
N VAL A 66 -1.09 0.08 -5.71
CA VAL A 66 -1.41 -0.34 -7.09
C VAL A 66 -0.12 -0.53 -7.89
N SER A 67 0.83 0.40 -7.79
CA SER A 67 2.11 0.34 -8.52
C SER A 67 2.98 -0.86 -8.16
N LEU A 68 2.95 -1.35 -6.92
CA LEU A 68 3.68 -2.57 -6.54
C LEU A 68 3.22 -3.82 -7.29
N LYS A 69 2.03 -3.79 -7.91
CA LYS A 69 1.50 -4.90 -8.72
C LYS A 69 1.96 -4.82 -10.18
N ASP A 70 2.65 -3.74 -10.56
CA ASP A 70 3.28 -3.60 -11.86
C ASP A 70 4.53 -4.49 -11.90
N LYS A 71 4.49 -5.52 -12.73
CA LYS A 71 5.55 -6.52 -12.84
C LYS A 71 6.66 -6.12 -13.80
N GLU A 72 6.43 -5.10 -14.62
CA GLU A 72 7.51 -4.49 -15.39
C GLU A 72 8.41 -3.69 -14.45
N LEU A 73 7.80 -3.00 -13.46
CA LEU A 73 8.54 -2.24 -12.45
C LEU A 73 9.06 -3.12 -11.29
N PHE A 74 8.28 -4.13 -10.88
CA PHE A 74 8.62 -5.04 -9.77
C PHE A 74 8.56 -6.51 -10.21
N PRO A 75 9.56 -7.00 -10.96
CA PRO A 75 9.65 -8.38 -11.38
C PRO A 75 9.68 -9.36 -10.19
N LEU A 76 8.72 -10.28 -10.15
CA LEU A 76 8.55 -11.24 -9.05
C LEU A 76 9.62 -12.35 -9.03
N GLN A 77 10.54 -12.38 -10.01
CA GLN A 77 11.69 -13.29 -9.96
C GLN A 77 12.65 -12.94 -8.82
N ASN A 78 12.70 -11.68 -8.41
CA ASN A 78 13.66 -11.18 -7.42
C ASN A 78 13.06 -11.07 -6.02
N HIS A 79 11.77 -10.73 -5.92
CA HIS A 79 11.09 -10.50 -4.65
C HIS A 79 9.64 -10.99 -4.69
N SER A 80 9.18 -11.62 -3.60
CA SER A 80 7.78 -12.01 -3.48
C SER A 80 6.88 -10.77 -3.35
N MET A 81 5.61 -10.88 -3.76
CA MET A 81 4.65 -9.79 -3.59
C MET A 81 4.50 -9.39 -2.11
N ASN A 82 4.57 -10.36 -1.19
CA ASN A 82 4.50 -10.09 0.25
C ASN A 82 5.69 -9.24 0.70
N THR A 83 6.90 -9.60 0.29
CA THR A 83 8.12 -8.83 0.59
C THR A 83 8.02 -7.39 0.07
N LEU A 84 7.50 -7.18 -1.14
CA LEU A 84 7.30 -5.85 -1.71
C LEU A 84 6.28 -5.02 -0.92
N MET A 85 5.11 -5.61 -0.61
CA MET A 85 4.07 -4.94 0.19
C MET A 85 4.57 -4.56 1.58
N ASN A 86 5.30 -5.47 2.23
CA ASN A 86 5.82 -5.30 3.58
C ASN A 86 6.92 -4.24 3.64
N THR A 87 7.86 -4.28 2.69
CA THR A 87 8.91 -3.27 2.54
C THR A 87 8.29 -1.88 2.32
N TYR A 88 7.29 -1.79 1.45
CA TYR A 88 6.58 -0.54 1.23
C TYR A 88 5.82 -0.06 2.48
N LEU A 89 5.14 -0.96 3.20
CA LEU A 89 4.38 -0.59 4.39
C LEU A 89 5.31 -0.01 5.45
N GLU A 90 6.45 -0.65 5.71
CA GLU A 90 7.46 -0.13 6.62
C GLU A 90 8.00 1.22 6.15
N TYR A 91 8.39 1.34 4.88
CA TYR A 91 8.84 2.60 4.28
C TYR A 91 7.82 3.73 4.46
N HIS A 92 6.55 3.45 4.17
CA HIS A 92 5.46 4.41 4.29
C HIS A 92 5.26 4.85 5.75
N LEU A 93 5.21 3.89 6.69
CA LEU A 93 5.03 4.18 8.10
C LEU A 93 6.19 5.00 8.66
N ARG A 94 7.45 4.65 8.34
CA ARG A 94 8.63 5.44 8.73
C ARG A 94 8.55 6.88 8.21
N GLY A 95 7.95 7.10 7.05
CA GLY A 95 7.72 8.44 6.50
C GLY A 95 6.64 9.26 7.21
N ILE A 96 5.68 8.65 7.90
CA ILE A 96 4.53 9.36 8.50
C ILE A 96 4.49 9.33 10.02
N CYS A 97 5.23 8.43 10.67
CA CYS A 97 5.27 8.28 12.11
C CYS A 97 5.92 9.47 12.83
N THR A 98 5.48 9.73 14.06
CA THR A 98 6.24 10.52 15.06
C THR A 98 7.37 9.67 15.65
N PRO A 99 8.31 10.23 16.44
CA PRO A 99 9.28 9.42 17.17
C PRO A 99 8.63 8.32 18.02
N LYS A 100 7.53 8.64 18.71
CA LYS A 100 6.71 7.67 19.47
C LYS A 100 6.14 6.57 18.56
N GLY A 101 5.59 6.93 17.41
CA GLY A 101 5.07 5.94 16.45
C GLY A 101 6.16 5.05 15.85
N ALA A 102 7.35 5.61 15.59
CA ALA A 102 8.48 4.87 15.05
C ALA A 102 9.08 3.87 16.05
N GLU A 103 9.08 4.21 17.34
CA GLU A 103 9.48 3.30 18.42
C GLU A 103 8.54 2.10 18.50
N ILE A 104 7.22 2.34 18.51
CA ILE A 104 6.21 1.27 18.50
C ILE A 104 6.35 0.39 17.25
N LEU A 105 6.53 1.00 16.07
CA LEU A 105 6.78 0.26 14.83
C LEU A 105 8.01 -0.66 14.99
N THR A 106 9.11 -0.13 15.53
CA THR A 106 10.35 -0.89 15.73
C THR A 106 10.14 -2.07 16.68
N GLN A 107 9.34 -1.90 17.74
CA GLN A 107 8.99 -2.98 18.64
C GLN A 107 8.17 -4.07 17.93
N ILE A 108 7.13 -3.69 17.19
CA ILE A 108 6.28 -4.63 16.45
C ILE A 108 7.11 -5.44 15.44
N LEU A 109 8.05 -4.79 14.74
CA LEU A 109 8.91 -5.46 13.75
C LEU A 109 9.94 -6.42 14.39
N LYS A 110 10.35 -6.17 15.64
CA LYS A 110 11.20 -7.12 16.39
C LYS A 110 10.42 -8.37 16.78
N GLU A 111 9.16 -8.22 17.17
CA GLU A 111 8.28 -9.33 17.57
C GLU A 111 7.73 -10.10 16.35
N ASN A 112 7.46 -9.41 15.24
CA ASN A 112 6.89 -9.96 14.02
C ASN A 112 7.62 -9.40 12.79
N PRO A 113 8.75 -10.01 12.38
CA PRO A 113 9.51 -9.55 11.23
C PRO A 113 8.68 -9.69 9.94
N LEU A 114 8.48 -8.59 9.21
CA LEU A 114 7.65 -8.61 8.00
C LEU A 114 8.31 -9.34 6.80
N ASN A 115 9.60 -9.67 6.87
CA ASN A 115 10.36 -10.24 5.74
C ASN A 115 10.74 -11.71 5.93
N GLN A 116 9.99 -12.46 6.75
CA GLN A 116 10.12 -13.91 6.86
C GLN A 116 9.18 -14.64 5.89
#